data_AF-A0A6C0RA45-F1
#
_entry.id   AF-A0A6C0RA45-F1
#
_cell.length_a   1.000
_cell.length_b   1.000
_cell.length_c   1.000
_cell.angle_alpha   90.00
_cell.angle_beta   90.00
_cell.angle_gamma   90.00
#
_symmetry.space_group_name_H-M   'P 1'
#
loop_
_entity.id
_entity.type
_entity.pdbx_description
1 polymer ?
#
loop_
_entity_poly.entity_id
_entity_poly.type
_entity_poly.pdbx_seq_one_letter_code
_entity_poly.pdbx_strand_id
1 'polypeptide(L)'
;MLISAFNICLALIIIHHWFNYPDKGNMFDVLMLLFPFLLSVIFFGIGLSTLFKHRESAIVFMMFLSPIALFLSGISWPVSAMPDWLVGLSKILPGTTAVPAYLRLRTMGVGITEVKSEVLKLYFQAGSYAFLTIAYFYVRLFTGKIRKRENS
;
A
#
# COMPACT_ATOMS: atom_id res chain seq x y z
N MET A 1 -3.48 12.86 -3.88
CA MET A 1 -2.19 12.97 -3.16
C MET A 1 -2.24 14.04 -2.08
N LEU A 2 -2.50 15.32 -2.40
CA LEU A 2 -2.60 16.38 -1.38
C LEU A 2 -3.66 16.11 -0.29
N ILE A 3 -4.86 15.65 -0.68
CA ILE A 3 -5.95 15.31 0.25
C ILE A 3 -5.55 14.18 1.21
N SER A 4 -4.90 13.13 0.70
CA SER A 4 -4.46 11.98 1.49
C SER A 4 -3.29 12.32 2.43
N ALA A 5 -2.34 13.13 1.94
CA ALA A 5 -1.23 13.63 2.75
C ALA A 5 -1.71 14.53 3.89
N PHE A 6 -2.69 15.40 3.61
CA PHE A 6 -3.32 16.24 4.62
C PHE A 6 -4.07 15.42 5.67
N ASN A 7 -4.82 14.39 5.25
CA ASN A 7 -5.56 13.50 6.16
C ASN A 7 -4.61 12.77 7.13
N ILE A 8 -3.48 12.27 6.65
CA ILE A 8 -2.45 11.64 7.49
C ILE A 8 -1.80 12.64 8.44
N CYS A 9 -1.49 13.85 7.96
CA CYS A 9 -0.92 14.88 8.81
C CYS A 9 -1.86 15.21 9.98
N LEU A 10 -3.15 15.38 9.70
CA LEU A 10 -4.18 15.56 10.72
C LEU A 10 -4.32 14.35 11.64
N ALA A 11 -4.37 13.14 11.09
CA ALA A 11 -4.51 11.92 11.88
C ALA A 11 -3.34 11.76 12.86
N LEU A 12 -2.11 11.97 12.40
CA LEU A 12 -0.92 11.88 13.26
C LEU A 12 -0.91 12.99 14.33
N ILE A 13 -1.18 14.24 13.96
CA ILE A 13 -1.16 15.35 14.93
C ILE A 13 -2.26 15.18 15.98
N ILE A 14 -3.50 14.89 15.56
CA ILE A 14 -4.64 14.73 16.48
C ILE A 14 -4.49 13.50 17.35
N ILE A 15 -4.15 12.34 16.76
CA ILE A 15 -4.03 11.08 17.53
C ILE A 15 -2.85 11.16 18.49
N HIS A 16 -1.66 11.62 18.07
CA HIS A 16 -0.52 11.72 18.99
C HIS A 16 -0.77 12.70 20.13
N HIS A 17 -1.41 13.84 19.84
CA HIS A 17 -1.69 14.85 20.85
C HIS A 17 -2.78 14.43 21.84
N TRP A 18 -3.80 13.68 21.38
CA TRP A 18 -4.86 13.17 22.26
C TRP A 18 -4.46 11.92 23.05
N PHE A 19 -3.69 11.01 22.46
CA PHE A 19 -3.44 9.69 23.05
C PHE A 19 -2.21 9.60 23.95
N ASN A 20 -1.42 10.67 24.10
CA ASN A 20 -0.22 10.75 24.96
C ASN A 20 0.63 9.46 24.86
N TYR A 21 0.72 8.91 23.64
CA TYR A 21 1.38 7.63 23.42
C TYR A 21 2.87 7.82 23.68
N PRO A 22 3.56 6.90 24.38
CA PRO A 22 4.99 7.01 24.60
C PRO A 22 5.71 6.70 23.28
N ASP A 23 5.69 7.66 22.36
CA ASP A 23 6.37 7.61 21.08
C ASP A 23 7.87 7.69 21.33
N LYS A 24 8.51 6.52 21.43
CA LYS A 24 9.98 6.41 21.40
C LYS A 24 10.55 6.51 19.98
N GLY A 25 9.69 6.52 18.95
CA GLY A 25 10.07 6.64 17.54
C GLY A 25 9.90 8.06 17.01
N ASN A 26 10.84 8.53 16.19
CA ASN A 26 10.80 9.87 15.61
C ASN A 26 9.64 9.98 14.58
N MET A 27 8.78 10.99 14.73
CA MET A 27 7.61 11.21 13.85
C MET A 27 8.02 11.34 12.37
N PHE A 28 9.23 11.85 12.12
CA PHE A 28 9.78 12.00 10.78
C PHE A 28 10.06 10.65 10.09
N ASP A 29 10.54 9.66 10.84
CA ASP A 29 10.84 8.32 10.32
C ASP A 29 9.56 7.60 9.87
N VAL A 30 8.49 7.79 10.63
CA VAL A 30 7.15 7.24 10.32
C VAL A 30 6.61 7.86 9.04
N LEU A 31 6.75 9.18 8.89
CA LEU A 31 6.29 9.90 7.70
C LEU A 31 7.04 9.44 6.44
N MET A 32 8.34 9.20 6.56
CA MET A 32 9.20 8.73 5.49
C MET A 32 8.90 7.29 5.06
N LEU A 33 8.36 6.46 5.96
CA LEU A 33 7.84 5.12 5.64
C LEU A 33 6.42 5.16 5.03
N LEU A 34 5.56 6.06 5.51
CA LEU A 34 4.20 6.19 4.99
C LEU A 34 4.17 6.69 3.53
N PHE A 35 5.11 7.56 3.17
CA PHE A 35 5.17 8.14 1.82
C PHE A 35 5.28 7.09 0.69
N PRO A 36 6.26 6.17 0.68
CA PRO A 36 6.33 5.10 -0.32
C PRO A 36 5.18 4.09 -0.21
N PHE A 37 4.68 3.84 1.01
CA PHE A 37 3.53 2.97 1.22
C PHE A 37 2.26 3.50 0.53
N LEU A 38 1.97 4.80 0.69
CA LEU A 38 0.87 5.48 0.01
C LEU A 38 1.00 5.38 -1.51
N LEU A 39 2.20 5.61 -2.01
CA LEU A 39 2.47 5.55 -3.43
C LEU A 39 2.17 4.14 -3.97
N SER A 40 2.66 3.12 -3.26
CA SER A 40 2.44 1.71 -3.60
C SER A 40 0.96 1.32 -3.58
N VAL A 41 0.21 1.69 -2.53
CA VAL A 41 -1.22 1.34 -2.42
C VAL A 41 -2.09 2.08 -3.43
N ILE A 42 -1.76 3.33 -3.78
CA ILE A 42 -2.48 4.08 -4.81
C ILE A 42 -2.28 3.43 -6.18
N PHE A 43 -1.03 3.12 -6.56
CA PHE A 43 -0.76 2.44 -7.82
C PHE A 43 -1.39 1.05 -7.87
N PHE A 44 -1.27 0.28 -6.80
CA PHE A 44 -1.91 -1.02 -6.69
C PHE A 44 -3.44 -0.92 -6.85
N GLY A 45 -4.10 0.02 -6.17
CA GLY A 45 -5.54 0.23 -6.27
C GLY A 45 -6.00 0.66 -7.67
N ILE A 46 -5.22 1.50 -8.36
CA ILE A 46 -5.49 1.90 -9.74
C ILE A 46 -5.34 0.69 -10.67
N GLY A 47 -4.25 -0.08 -10.54
CA GLY A 47 -4.04 -1.31 -11.33
C GLY A 47 -5.12 -2.37 -11.09
N LEU A 48 -5.60 -2.49 -9.85
CA LEU A 48 -6.73 -3.37 -9.54
C LEU A 48 -8.01 -2.87 -10.21
N SER A 49 -8.26 -1.56 -10.18
CA SER A 49 -9.45 -0.96 -10.78
C SER A 49 -9.48 -1.08 -12.31
N THR A 50 -8.34 -1.23 -12.98
CA THR A 50 -8.29 -1.42 -14.44
C THR A 50 -8.56 -2.86 -14.88
N LEU A 51 -8.41 -3.84 -14.00
CA LEU A 51 -8.79 -5.24 -14.27
C LEU A 51 -10.31 -5.42 -14.34
N PHE A 52 -11.07 -4.60 -13.63
CA PHE A 52 -12.55 -4.67 -13.62
C PHE A 52 -13.16 -3.72 -14.65
N LYS A 53 -14.02 -4.27 -15.52
CA LYS A 53 -14.76 -3.50 -16.54
C LYS A 53 -15.86 -2.62 -15.93
N HIS A 54 -16.40 -3.02 -14.79
CA HIS A 54 -17.47 -2.33 -14.07
C HIS A 54 -16.97 -1.79 -12.72
N ARG A 55 -17.27 -0.51 -12.43
CA ARG A 55 -16.83 0.17 -11.20
C ARG A 55 -17.43 -0.47 -9.95
N GLU A 56 -18.65 -0.99 -10.05
CA GLU A 56 -19.37 -1.65 -8.96
C GLU A 56 -18.66 -2.93 -8.50
N SER A 57 -18.22 -3.78 -9.44
CA SER A 57 -17.48 -5.00 -9.12
C SER A 57 -16.13 -4.70 -8.47
N ALA A 58 -15.45 -3.62 -8.87
CA ALA A 58 -14.19 -3.21 -8.28
C ALA A 58 -14.37 -2.77 -6.80
N ILE A 59 -15.43 -2.02 -6.51
CA ILE A 59 -15.75 -1.56 -5.14
C ILE A 59 -16.04 -2.76 -4.24
N VAL A 60 -16.89 -3.69 -4.70
CA VAL A 60 -17.23 -4.90 -3.93
C VAL A 60 -15.97 -5.74 -3.68
N PHE A 61 -15.11 -5.92 -4.67
CA PHE A 61 -13.86 -6.67 -4.51
C PHE A 61 -12.93 -6.02 -3.48
N MET A 62 -12.72 -4.71 -3.54
CA MET A 62 -11.90 -3.99 -2.55
C MET A 62 -12.47 -4.10 -1.13
N MET A 63 -13.80 -4.09 -1.00
CA MET A 63 -14.47 -4.23 0.29
C MET A 63 -14.20 -5.59 0.92
N PHE A 64 -14.19 -6.67 0.14
CA PHE A 64 -13.77 -8.00 0.61
C PHE A 64 -12.26 -8.12 0.83
N LEU A 65 -11.45 -7.43 0.03
CA LEU A 65 -10.00 -7.46 0.16
C LEU A 65 -9.53 -6.79 1.45
N SER A 66 -10.25 -5.79 1.97
CA SER A 66 -9.88 -5.08 3.21
C SER A 66 -9.70 -6.00 4.44
N PRO A 67 -10.70 -6.81 4.85
CA PRO A 67 -10.51 -7.75 5.96
C PRO A 67 -9.45 -8.81 5.66
N ILE A 68 -9.37 -9.31 4.42
CA ILE A 68 -8.34 -10.26 4.00
C ILE A 68 -6.94 -9.64 4.16
N ALA A 69 -6.76 -8.39 3.75
CA ALA A 69 -5.52 -7.64 3.89
C ALA A 69 -5.13 -7.41 5.35
N LEU A 70 -6.11 -7.18 6.25
CA LEU A 70 -5.85 -7.07 7.68
C LEU A 70 -5.31 -8.39 8.26
N PHE A 71 -5.90 -9.53 7.90
CA PHE A 71 -5.38 -10.84 8.32
C PHE A 71 -3.96 -11.09 7.79
N LEU A 72 -3.71 -10.78 6.51
CA LEU A 72 -2.40 -10.94 5.86
C LEU A 72 -1.35 -9.94 6.35
N SER A 73 -1.75 -8.86 7.04
CA SER A 73 -0.82 -7.84 7.56
C SER A 73 0.03 -8.31 8.73
N GLY A 74 -0.32 -9.47 9.33
CA GLY A 74 0.40 -10.01 10.48
C GLY A 74 -0.06 -9.49 11.84
N ILE A 75 -0.99 -8.51 11.88
CA ILE A 75 -1.57 -8.00 13.14
C ILE A 75 -2.42 -9.06 13.83
N SER A 76 -3.32 -9.70 13.08
CA SER A 76 -4.26 -10.68 13.65
C SER A 76 -3.70 -12.10 13.68
N TRP A 77 -2.72 -12.42 12.81
CA TRP A 77 -2.17 -13.77 12.70
C TRP A 77 -0.66 -13.70 12.43
N PRO A 78 0.20 -14.34 13.23
CA PRO A 78 1.64 -14.25 13.04
C PRO A 78 2.05 -14.93 11.73
N VAL A 79 2.98 -14.31 10.99
CA VAL A 79 3.47 -14.80 9.69
C VAL A 79 4.06 -16.22 9.80
N SER A 80 4.58 -16.58 10.97
CA SER A 80 5.14 -17.91 11.27
C SER A 80 4.09 -19.04 11.28
N ALA A 81 2.80 -18.71 11.42
CA ALA A 81 1.71 -19.67 11.44
C ALA A 81 0.90 -19.67 10.13
N MET A 82 1.33 -18.89 9.13
CA MET A 82 0.70 -18.86 7.81
C MET A 82 1.40 -19.85 6.86
N PRO A 83 0.66 -20.54 5.98
CA PRO A 83 1.26 -21.39 4.97
C PRO A 83 2.03 -20.55 3.92
N ASP A 84 3.14 -21.09 3.40
CA ASP A 84 4.09 -20.34 2.56
C ASP A 84 3.48 -19.72 1.30
N TRP A 85 2.50 -20.40 0.69
CA TRP A 85 1.79 -19.89 -0.49
C TRP A 85 0.98 -18.62 -0.16
N LEU A 86 0.40 -18.57 1.04
CA LEU A 86 -0.38 -17.44 1.51
C LEU A 86 0.55 -16.27 1.82
N VAL A 87 1.71 -16.53 2.44
CA VAL A 87 2.77 -15.52 2.65
C VAL A 87 3.25 -14.94 1.31
N GLY A 88 3.37 -15.77 0.26
CA GLY A 88 3.69 -15.32 -1.09
C GLY A 88 2.64 -14.35 -1.65
N LEU A 89 1.35 -14.64 -1.47
CA LEU A 89 0.24 -13.75 -1.82
C LEU A 89 0.23 -12.46 -0.99
N SER A 90 0.50 -12.54 0.31
CA SER A 90 0.57 -11.37 1.20
C SER A 90 1.62 -10.37 0.72
N LYS A 91 2.78 -10.85 0.21
CA LYS A 91 3.85 -9.99 -0.30
C LYS A 91 3.42 -9.11 -1.49
N ILE A 92 2.31 -9.44 -2.16
CA ILE A 92 1.73 -8.59 -3.21
C ILE A 92 1.07 -7.34 -2.60
N LEU A 93 0.56 -7.44 -1.37
CA LEU A 93 -0.05 -6.30 -0.71
C LEU A 93 1.03 -5.43 -0.08
N PRO A 94 1.12 -4.12 -0.43
CA PRO A 94 2.09 -3.23 0.19
C PRO A 94 1.85 -3.09 1.71
N GLY A 95 0.63 -3.40 2.17
CA GLY A 95 0.26 -3.40 3.58
C GLY A 95 0.98 -4.46 4.41
N THR A 96 1.28 -5.63 3.83
CA THR A 96 1.94 -6.72 4.57
C THR A 96 3.37 -6.37 4.99
N THR A 97 4.08 -5.56 4.19
CA THR A 97 5.43 -5.11 4.53
C THR A 97 5.38 -3.83 5.39
N ALA A 98 4.46 -2.91 5.09
CA ALA A 98 4.41 -1.61 5.76
C ALA A 98 3.88 -1.67 7.20
N VAL A 99 2.87 -2.50 7.48
CA VAL A 99 2.23 -2.60 8.79
C VAL A 99 3.18 -3.09 9.89
N PRO A 100 3.90 -4.22 9.74
CA PRO A 100 4.85 -4.67 10.76
C PRO A 100 6.04 -3.72 10.91
N ALA A 101 6.48 -3.06 9.83
CA ALA A 101 7.52 -2.03 9.88
C ALA A 101 7.07 -0.79 10.67
N TYR A 102 5.84 -0.32 10.44
CA TYR A 102 5.22 0.77 11.20
C TYR A 102 5.07 0.41 12.68
N LEU A 103 4.63 -0.82 12.97
CA LEU A 103 4.47 -1.28 14.36
C LEU A 103 5.82 -1.29 15.08
N ARG A 104 6.87 -1.87 14.49
CA ARG A 104 8.23 -1.89 15.07
C ARG A 104 8.77 -0.48 15.30
N LEU A 105 8.59 0.42 14.34
CA LEU A 105 9.03 1.81 14.44
C LEU A 105 8.32 2.54 15.61
N ARG A 106 7.01 2.28 15.78
CA ARG A 106 6.19 2.95 16.80
C ARG A 106 6.29 2.33 18.19
N THR A 107 6.44 1.01 18.31
CA THR A 107 6.49 0.31 19.60
C THR A 107 7.91 0.10 20.13
N MET A 108 8.91 -0.12 19.25
CA MET A 108 10.29 -0.39 19.66
C MET A 108 11.18 0.85 19.61
N GLY A 109 10.75 1.96 19.01
CA GLY A 109 11.57 3.19 18.89
C GLY A 109 12.84 3.00 18.06
N VAL A 110 12.86 1.94 17.25
CA VAL A 110 14.00 1.57 16.40
C VAL A 110 14.16 2.63 15.31
N GLY A 111 15.33 3.25 15.22
CA GLY A 111 15.59 4.31 14.25
C GLY A 111 15.48 3.84 12.80
N ILE A 112 15.30 4.79 11.87
CA ILE A 112 15.07 4.52 10.44
C ILE A 112 16.05 3.51 9.82
N THR A 113 17.27 3.43 10.36
CA THR A 113 18.39 2.62 9.89
C THR A 113 18.09 1.12 9.80
N GLU A 114 17.35 0.55 10.76
CA GLU A 114 16.94 -0.87 10.70
C GLU A 114 15.76 -1.09 9.76
N VAL A 115 14.92 -0.06 9.57
CA VAL A 115 13.73 -0.15 8.71
C VAL A 115 14.05 0.18 7.23
N LYS A 116 15.26 0.67 6.93
CA LYS A 116 15.69 1.01 5.55
C LYS A 116 15.51 -0.15 4.56
N SER A 117 15.74 -1.40 4.99
CA SER A 117 15.57 -2.57 4.11
C SER A 117 14.10 -2.78 3.73
N GLU A 118 13.17 -2.59 4.68
CA GLU A 118 11.73 -2.70 4.41
C GLU A 118 11.24 -1.51 3.57
N VAL A 119 11.77 -0.31 3.81
CA VAL A 119 11.49 0.89 2.99
C VAL A 119 11.96 0.68 1.54
N LEU A 120 13.16 0.14 1.33
CA LEU A 120 13.68 -0.19 0.00
C LEU A 120 12.82 -1.23 -0.72
N LYS A 121 12.36 -2.27 -0.01
CA LYS A 121 11.40 -3.24 -0.58
C LYS A 121 10.09 -2.58 -0.97
N LEU A 122 9.55 -1.69 -0.12
CA LEU A 122 8.34 -0.92 -0.42
C LEU A 122 8.51 -0.03 -1.65
N TYR A 123 9.66 0.62 -1.81
CA TYR A 123 9.99 1.41 -3.01
C TYR A 123 10.09 0.55 -4.27
N PHE A 124 10.75 -0.62 -4.19
CA PHE A 124 10.82 -1.57 -5.31
C PHE A 124 9.43 -2.06 -5.70
N GLN A 125 8.62 -2.41 -4.70
CA GLN A 125 7.26 -2.88 -4.89
C GLN A 125 6.37 -1.76 -5.48
N ALA A 126 6.49 -0.53 -4.97
CA ALA A 126 5.81 0.65 -5.52
C ALA A 126 6.21 0.91 -6.98
N GLY A 127 7.51 0.84 -7.29
CA GLY A 127 8.02 1.00 -8.65
C GLY A 127 7.48 -0.08 -9.59
N SER A 128 7.44 -1.33 -9.14
CA SER A 128 6.89 -2.45 -9.93
C SER A 128 5.40 -2.29 -10.23
N TYR A 129 4.60 -1.85 -9.25
CA TYR A 129 3.16 -1.60 -9.46
C TYR A 129 2.90 -0.35 -10.30
N ALA A 130 3.71 0.70 -10.13
CA ALA A 130 3.66 1.88 -10.98
C ALA A 130 3.96 1.49 -12.45
N PHE A 131 5.01 0.72 -12.69
CA PHE A 131 5.37 0.23 -14.03
C PHE A 131 4.26 -0.62 -14.65
N LEU A 132 3.72 -1.59 -13.90
CA LEU A 132 2.58 -2.41 -14.34
C LEU A 132 1.35 -1.57 -14.69
N THR A 133 1.00 -0.61 -13.82
CA THR A 133 -0.14 0.29 -14.03
C THR A 133 0.04 1.15 -15.28
N ILE A 134 1.24 1.72 -15.46
CA ILE A 134 1.58 2.55 -16.62
C ILE A 134 1.55 1.70 -17.89
N ALA A 135 2.16 0.51 -17.88
CA ALA A 135 2.13 -0.42 -19.02
C ALA A 135 0.70 -0.79 -19.41
N TYR A 136 -0.16 -1.10 -18.44
CA TYR A 136 -1.58 -1.40 -18.69
C TYR A 136 -2.34 -0.21 -19.28
N PHE A 137 -2.08 0.99 -18.76
CA PHE A 137 -2.69 2.22 -19.28
C PHE A 137 -2.26 2.51 -20.72
N TYR A 138 -0.98 2.28 -21.03
CA TYR A 138 -0.43 2.38 -22.38
C TYR A 138 -1.07 1.38 -23.35
N VAL A 139 -1.19 0.10 -22.95
CA VAL A 139 -1.84 -0.94 -23.76
C VAL A 139 -3.31 -0.59 -24.03
N ARG A 140 -4.05 -0.15 -23.00
CA ARG A 140 -5.46 0.25 -23.14
C ARG A 140 -5.64 1.43 -24.09
N LEU A 141 -4.76 2.44 -24.03
CA LEU A 141 -4.77 3.57 -24.96
C LEU A 141 -4.48 3.14 -26.39
N PHE A 142 -3.58 2.19 -26.58
CA PHE A 142 -3.24 1.65 -27.91
C PHE A 142 -4.41 0.87 -28.52
N THR A 143 -5.03 -0.04 -27.76
CA THR A 143 -6.20 -0.81 -28.22
C THR A 143 -7.40 0.10 -28.53
N GLY A 144 -7.60 1.17 -27.75
CA GLY A 144 -8.65 2.17 -28.01
C GLY A 144 -8.43 2.96 -29.31
N LYS A 145 -7.18 3.26 -29.66
CA LYS A 145 -6.84 3.90 -30.94
C LYS A 145 -7.03 2.99 -32.15
N ILE A 146 -6.73 1.70 -32.03
CA ILE A 146 -6.89 0.72 -33.13
C ILE A 146 -8.38 0.51 -33.45
N ARG A 147 -9.23 0.34 -32.43
CA ARG A 147 -10.69 0.21 -32.59
C ARG A 147 -11.34 1.43 -33.28
N LYS A 148 -10.77 2.63 -33.10
CA LYS A 148 -11.28 3.87 -33.72
C LYS A 148 -10.81 4.04 -35.17
N ARG A 149 -9.70 3.41 -35.57
CA ARG A 149 -9.24 3.37 -36.97
C ARG A 149 -9.93 2.29 -37.80
N GLU A 150 -10.44 1.23 -37.18
CA GLU A 150 -11.18 0.17 -37.87
C GLU A 150 -12.63 0.56 -38.21
N ASN A 151 -13.18 1.54 -37.48
CA ASN A 151 -14.55 2.04 -37.65
C ASN A 151 -14.65 3.37 -38.44
N SER A 152 -13.57 3.79 -39.10
CA SER A 152 -13.50 5.06 -39.87
C SER A 152 -13.01 4.80 -41.29
#